data_AF-F2E0S8-F1
#
_entry.id   AF-F2E0S8-F1
#
_cell.length_a   1.000
_cell.length_b   1.000
_cell.length_c   1.000
_cell.angle_alpha   90.00
_cell.angle_beta   90.00
_cell.angle_gamma   90.00
#
_symmetry.space_group_name_H-M   'P 1'
#
loop_
_entity.id
_entity.type
_entity.pdbx_description
1 polymer ?
#
loop_
_entity_poly.entity_id
_entity_poly.type
_entity_poly.pdbx_seq_one_letter_code
_entity_poly.pdbx_strand_id
1 'polypeptide(L)'
;MAFSRLLPSRRLLSALLHTPTPIPAARATTSPAAHALQPARFFSATRRAGPGAPRQRAADIGARARQLQSRRLWTYALTFGCAAGFVVTVLATFQDQLVFYLTPTDALARFATDPSKTRCRLGGLVLEGSVAHPSSSSSEIEFVVTDLVTDVLVRYEGALPDLFREGHSVVVEGFLKPLTDDLRRDWAGRKVSDKALEGQCFLRGTEVLAKHDEKYMPKEVGEAIERNKKQIEADAAAAAAEENAAVAVDGAKANS
;
A
#
# COMPACT_ATOMS: atom_id res chain seq x y z
N MET A 1 1.00 36.25 43.57
CA MET A 1 0.52 36.69 42.24
C MET A 1 0.10 35.42 41.48
N ALA A 2 -1.08 34.84 41.68
CA ALA A 2 -2.42 35.28 41.24
C ALA A 2 -2.52 35.48 39.72
N PHE A 3 -3.06 34.50 38.98
CA PHE A 3 -4.24 34.69 38.12
C PHE A 3 -4.84 33.33 37.71
N SER A 4 -6.10 33.15 38.12
CA SER A 4 -7.04 32.06 37.85
C SER A 4 -7.79 32.24 36.51
N ARG A 5 -8.55 31.21 36.10
CA ARG A 5 -9.77 31.15 35.22
C ARG A 5 -9.50 30.42 33.89
N LEU A 6 -10.38 29.57 33.33
CA LEU A 6 -11.74 29.10 33.61
C LEU A 6 -12.00 27.88 32.70
N LEU A 7 -12.66 26.83 33.20
CA LEU A 7 -13.31 25.79 32.39
C LEU A 7 -14.56 26.37 31.68
N PRO A 8 -15.11 25.65 30.68
CA PRO A 8 -16.56 25.57 30.57
C PRO A 8 -17.08 24.12 30.62
N SER A 9 -18.14 23.96 31.40
CA SER A 9 -18.93 22.76 31.59
C SER A 9 -20.33 22.96 30.97
N ARG A 10 -20.91 21.85 30.48
CA ARG A 10 -22.34 21.55 30.31
C ARG A 10 -23.16 22.33 29.28
N ARG A 11 -23.88 21.58 28.43
CA ARG A 11 -25.35 21.63 28.40
C ARG A 11 -25.94 20.31 27.89
N LEU A 12 -26.86 19.80 28.71
CA LEU A 12 -27.80 18.72 28.46
C LEU A 12 -28.85 19.18 27.44
N LEU A 13 -29.32 18.28 26.58
CA LEU A 13 -30.69 18.32 26.06
C LEU A 13 -31.18 16.89 25.83
N SER A 14 -32.07 16.50 26.72
CA SER A 14 -32.91 15.32 26.72
C SER A 14 -34.16 15.53 25.87
N ALA A 15 -34.82 14.41 25.54
CA ALA A 15 -36.24 14.26 25.22
C ALA A 15 -36.66 14.58 23.77
N LEU A 16 -37.52 13.85 23.06
CA LEU A 16 -38.28 12.59 23.23
C LEU A 16 -39.26 12.56 22.02
N LEU A 17 -39.86 11.38 21.73
CA LEU A 17 -41.04 11.14 20.85
C LEU A 17 -40.72 11.10 19.34
N HIS A 18 -41.23 10.22 18.49
CA HIS A 18 -42.26 9.18 18.60
C HIS A 18 -42.12 8.27 17.35
N THR A 19 -42.20 6.96 17.53
CA THR A 19 -42.49 5.91 16.51
C THR A 19 -43.99 6.02 16.09
N PRO A 20 -44.62 5.23 15.16
CA PRO A 20 -44.26 3.87 14.74
C PRO A 20 -44.64 3.41 13.31
N THR A 21 -44.28 2.15 13.07
CA THR A 21 -44.56 1.24 11.95
C THR A 21 -46.05 0.89 11.74
N PRO A 22 -46.45 0.41 10.54
CA PRO A 22 -47.71 -0.32 10.38
C PRO A 22 -47.50 -1.83 10.18
N ILE A 23 -48.23 -2.63 10.97
CA ILE A 23 -48.49 -4.07 10.77
C ILE A 23 -49.98 -4.23 10.41
N PRO A 24 -50.37 -5.11 9.46
CA PRO A 24 -51.76 -5.30 9.05
C PRO A 24 -52.44 -6.47 9.79
N ALA A 25 -53.73 -6.30 10.13
CA ALA A 25 -54.65 -7.38 10.50
C ALA A 25 -56.07 -6.96 10.03
N ALA A 26 -56.66 -7.65 9.05
CA ALA A 26 -57.49 -8.85 9.17
C ALA A 26 -58.97 -8.57 9.57
N ARG A 27 -59.84 -8.73 8.57
CA ARG A 27 -61.14 -9.45 8.55
C ARG A 27 -62.07 -9.33 9.78
N ALA A 28 -63.29 -8.84 9.56
CA ALA A 28 -64.54 -9.59 9.82
C ALA A 28 -65.81 -8.78 9.46
N THR A 29 -66.67 -9.42 8.67
CA THR A 29 -68.15 -9.47 8.74
C THR A 29 -68.94 -8.35 9.42
N THR A 30 -69.95 -7.80 8.72
CA THR A 30 -71.39 -7.97 9.05
C THR A 30 -72.27 -7.27 8.00
N SER A 31 -73.20 -8.05 7.43
CA SER A 31 -74.49 -7.64 6.84
C SER A 31 -75.48 -7.36 8.01
N PRO A 32 -76.56 -6.55 7.92
CA PRO A 32 -77.67 -6.75 6.98
C PRO A 32 -78.42 -5.49 6.45
N ALA A 33 -79.13 -5.74 5.34
CA ALA A 33 -80.46 -5.25 4.93
C ALA A 33 -80.98 -3.86 5.36
N ALA A 34 -81.41 -3.04 4.39
CA ALA A 34 -82.83 -2.96 4.00
C ALA A 34 -83.13 -1.75 3.08
N HIS A 35 -83.83 -2.05 1.99
CA HIS A 35 -84.79 -1.28 1.20
C HIS A 35 -84.88 0.26 1.32
N ALA A 36 -84.73 0.94 0.17
CA ALA A 36 -85.74 1.88 -0.30
C ALA A 36 -85.73 1.97 -1.83
N LEU A 37 -86.92 1.73 -2.39
CA LEU A 37 -87.28 1.85 -3.80
C LEU A 37 -87.32 3.33 -4.23
N GLN A 38 -87.00 3.63 -5.50
CA GLN A 38 -87.85 4.35 -6.49
C GLN A 38 -87.06 5.06 -7.62
N PRO A 39 -87.71 5.36 -8.78
CA PRO A 39 -87.16 5.03 -10.09
C PRO A 39 -86.79 6.24 -10.98
N ALA A 40 -86.12 5.89 -12.08
CA ALA A 40 -86.18 6.49 -13.43
C ALA A 40 -86.17 8.02 -13.57
N ARG A 41 -85.06 8.56 -14.08
CA ARG A 41 -85.12 9.59 -15.14
C ARG A 41 -84.16 9.27 -16.27
N PHE A 42 -84.76 8.89 -17.38
CA PHE A 42 -84.22 8.98 -18.73
C PHE A 42 -83.66 10.39 -18.97
N PHE A 43 -82.39 10.47 -19.37
CA PHE A 43 -81.95 11.50 -20.30
C PHE A 43 -81.02 10.88 -21.33
N SER A 44 -81.65 10.54 -22.45
CA SER A 44 -81.03 10.34 -23.75
C SER A 44 -80.23 11.59 -24.11
N ALA A 45 -78.91 11.51 -24.00
CA ALA A 45 -78.01 12.42 -24.68
C ALA A 45 -77.29 11.62 -25.77
N THR A 46 -77.97 11.48 -26.91
CA THR A 46 -77.34 11.15 -28.19
C THR A 46 -76.36 12.27 -28.54
N ARG A 47 -75.15 12.22 -27.99
CA ARG A 47 -74.03 12.98 -28.55
C ARG A 47 -73.64 12.29 -29.85
N ARG A 48 -74.13 12.90 -30.93
CA ARG A 48 -73.71 12.73 -32.32
C ARG A 48 -72.20 12.46 -32.38
N ALA A 49 -71.84 11.21 -32.64
CA ALA A 49 -70.48 10.81 -32.93
C ALA A 49 -70.05 11.51 -34.22
N GLY A 50 -69.16 12.51 -34.10
CA GLY A 50 -68.43 13.04 -35.25
C GLY A 50 -67.42 12.00 -35.73
N PRO A 51 -67.26 11.77 -37.04
CA PRO A 51 -66.22 10.89 -37.56
C PRO A 51 -64.89 11.65 -37.49
N GLY A 52 -64.28 11.61 -36.32
CA GLY A 52 -62.99 12.21 -36.03
C GLY A 52 -62.30 11.38 -34.97
N ALA A 53 -62.18 10.08 -35.22
CA ALA A 53 -61.35 9.21 -34.39
C ALA A 53 -59.97 9.88 -34.24
N PRO A 54 -59.44 10.06 -33.01
CA PRO A 54 -58.04 10.42 -32.88
C PRO A 54 -57.28 9.26 -33.52
N ARG A 55 -56.68 9.54 -34.67
CA ARG A 55 -55.83 8.61 -35.41
C ARG A 55 -54.77 8.16 -34.41
N GLN A 56 -54.97 6.98 -33.82
CA GLN A 56 -54.05 6.41 -32.84
C GLN A 56 -52.70 6.41 -33.54
N ARG A 57 -51.80 7.31 -33.13
CA ARG A 57 -50.43 7.32 -33.64
C ARG A 57 -49.94 5.92 -33.42
N ALA A 58 -49.73 5.18 -34.51
CA ALA A 58 -49.18 3.84 -34.47
C ALA A 58 -47.95 3.93 -33.58
N ALA A 59 -48.05 3.41 -32.36
CA ALA A 59 -46.92 3.43 -31.46
C ALA A 59 -45.88 2.60 -32.20
N ASP A 60 -44.74 3.19 -32.56
CA ASP A 60 -43.66 2.48 -33.21
C ASP A 60 -43.19 1.36 -32.27
N ILE A 61 -43.78 0.17 -32.43
CA ILE A 61 -43.47 -1.03 -31.65
C ILE A 61 -41.98 -1.34 -31.81
N GLY A 62 -41.42 -1.05 -33.00
CA GLY A 62 -39.99 -1.13 -33.28
C GLY A 62 -39.13 -0.15 -32.46
N ALA A 63 -39.59 1.07 -32.22
CA ALA A 63 -38.84 2.06 -31.41
C ALA A 63 -38.84 1.69 -29.92
N ARG A 64 -39.98 1.23 -29.38
CA ARG A 64 -40.09 0.77 -27.98
C ARG A 64 -39.34 -0.55 -27.73
N ALA A 65 -39.32 -1.46 -28.70
CA ALA A 65 -38.55 -2.70 -28.61
C ALA A 65 -37.03 -2.44 -28.54
N ARG A 66 -36.52 -1.52 -29.39
CA ARG A 66 -35.10 -1.10 -29.36
C ARG A 66 -34.72 -0.41 -28.04
N GLN A 67 -35.63 0.37 -27.44
CA GLN A 67 -35.40 1.00 -26.13
C GLN A 67 -35.26 0.01 -24.97
N LEU A 68 -35.98 -1.12 -24.99
CA LEU A 68 -35.86 -2.15 -23.95
C LEU A 68 -34.59 -3.00 -24.13
N GLN A 69 -34.17 -3.23 -25.38
CA GLN A 69 -32.92 -3.92 -25.70
C GLN A 69 -31.69 -3.08 -25.31
N SER A 70 -31.71 -1.78 -25.59
CA SER A 70 -30.60 -0.89 -25.20
C SER A 70 -30.48 -0.73 -23.69
N ARG A 71 -31.61 -0.64 -22.95
CA ARG A 71 -31.58 -0.59 -21.48
C ARG A 71 -30.93 -1.83 -20.85
N ARG A 72 -31.22 -3.03 -21.38
CA ARG A 72 -30.60 -4.28 -20.92
C ARG A 72 -29.12 -4.36 -21.27
N LEU A 73 -28.74 -3.89 -22.46
CA LEU A 73 -27.34 -3.82 -22.86
C LEU A 73 -26.54 -2.87 -21.96
N TRP A 74 -27.10 -1.70 -21.64
CA TRP A 74 -26.48 -0.74 -20.72
C TRP A 74 -26.34 -1.30 -19.30
N THR A 75 -27.33 -2.04 -18.79
CA THR A 75 -27.20 -2.70 -17.49
C THR A 75 -26.07 -3.73 -17.48
N TYR A 76 -25.95 -4.54 -18.53
CA TYR A 76 -24.87 -5.53 -18.62
C TYR A 76 -23.49 -4.88 -18.79
N ALA A 77 -23.38 -3.85 -19.61
CA ALA A 77 -22.15 -3.09 -19.79
C ALA A 77 -21.72 -2.45 -18.45
N LEU A 78 -22.66 -1.90 -17.69
CA LEU A 78 -22.37 -1.31 -16.38
C LEU A 78 -21.92 -2.37 -15.37
N THR A 79 -22.62 -3.52 -15.28
CA THR A 79 -22.23 -4.58 -14.35
C THR A 79 -20.88 -5.20 -14.71
N PHE A 80 -20.63 -5.41 -16.01
CA PHE A 80 -19.35 -5.95 -16.48
C PHE A 80 -18.21 -4.95 -16.26
N GLY A 81 -18.44 -3.67 -16.55
CA GLY A 81 -17.45 -2.61 -16.30
C GLY A 81 -17.14 -2.47 -14.80
N CYS A 82 -18.14 -2.58 -13.93
CA CYS A 82 -17.94 -2.53 -12.48
C CYS A 82 -17.18 -3.75 -11.96
N ALA A 83 -17.50 -4.96 -12.43
CA ALA A 83 -16.78 -6.18 -12.07
C ALA A 83 -15.32 -6.15 -12.56
N ALA A 84 -15.09 -5.73 -13.81
CA ALA A 84 -13.74 -5.59 -14.37
C ALA A 84 -12.94 -4.53 -13.60
N GLY A 85 -13.54 -3.38 -13.31
CA GLY A 85 -12.91 -2.34 -12.50
C GLY A 85 -12.52 -2.83 -11.10
N PHE A 86 -13.42 -3.57 -10.43
CA PHE A 86 -13.12 -4.17 -9.12
C PHE A 86 -11.91 -5.12 -9.17
N VAL A 87 -11.85 -6.00 -10.16
CA VAL A 87 -10.71 -6.92 -10.34
C VAL A 87 -9.41 -6.14 -10.56
N VAL A 88 -9.42 -5.11 -11.41
CA VAL A 88 -8.24 -4.26 -11.66
C VAL A 88 -7.81 -3.55 -10.38
N THR A 89 -8.74 -2.97 -9.61
CA THR A 89 -8.42 -2.31 -8.35
C THR A 89 -7.86 -3.30 -7.33
N VAL A 90 -8.47 -4.47 -7.17
CA VAL A 90 -7.95 -5.49 -6.24
C VAL A 90 -6.53 -5.89 -6.62
N LEU A 91 -6.28 -6.18 -7.91
CA LEU A 91 -4.93 -6.53 -8.37
C LEU A 91 -3.92 -5.40 -8.17
N ALA A 92 -4.30 -4.15 -8.43
CA ALA A 92 -3.43 -2.99 -8.18
C ALA A 92 -3.11 -2.83 -6.69
N THR A 93 -4.13 -2.87 -5.82
CA THR A 93 -3.96 -2.72 -4.37
C THR A 93 -3.15 -3.87 -3.75
N PHE A 94 -3.30 -5.09 -4.30
CA PHE A 94 -2.58 -6.26 -3.82
C PHE A 94 -1.08 -6.15 -4.10
N GLN A 95 -0.70 -5.63 -5.28
CA GLN A 95 0.70 -5.41 -5.62
C GLN A 95 1.40 -4.43 -4.67
N ASP A 96 0.67 -3.46 -4.12
CA ASP A 96 1.19 -2.48 -3.16
C ASP A 96 1.35 -3.05 -1.73
N GLN A 97 0.68 -4.16 -1.41
CA GLN A 97 0.75 -4.82 -0.10
C GLN A 97 1.84 -5.91 -0.01
N LEU A 98 2.46 -6.29 -1.12
CA LEU A 98 3.50 -7.32 -1.12
C LEU A 98 4.81 -6.74 -0.58
N VAL A 99 5.19 -7.19 0.62
CA VAL A 99 6.47 -6.83 1.23
C VAL A 99 7.51 -7.87 0.84
N PHE A 100 8.35 -7.53 -0.13
CA PHE A 100 9.46 -8.38 -0.59
C PHE A 100 10.68 -8.21 0.32
N TYR A 101 11.43 -9.31 0.48
CA TYR A 101 12.76 -9.27 1.06
C TYR A 101 13.76 -8.89 -0.02
N LEU A 102 14.55 -7.86 0.22
CA LEU A 102 15.52 -7.32 -0.72
C LEU A 102 16.88 -7.19 -0.04
N THR A 103 17.94 -7.41 -0.78
CA THR A 103 19.29 -7.00 -0.37
C THR A 103 19.49 -5.50 -0.60
N PRO A 104 20.46 -4.87 0.06
CA PRO A 104 20.94 -3.52 -0.25
C PRO A 104 21.13 -3.25 -1.75
N THR A 105 21.78 -4.17 -2.48
CA THR A 105 21.98 -4.03 -3.94
C THR A 105 20.64 -4.03 -4.70
N ASP A 106 19.75 -4.99 -4.40
CA ASP A 106 18.46 -5.09 -5.07
C ASP A 106 17.53 -3.92 -4.73
N ALA A 107 17.59 -3.43 -3.50
CA ALA A 107 16.80 -2.30 -3.03
C ALA A 107 17.15 -1.03 -3.82
N LEU A 108 18.43 -0.76 -4.06
CA LEU A 108 18.88 0.37 -4.87
C LEU A 108 18.46 0.23 -6.35
N ALA A 109 18.61 -0.97 -6.92
CA ALA A 109 18.19 -1.23 -8.31
C ALA A 109 16.68 -1.04 -8.51
N ARG A 110 15.87 -1.51 -7.55
CA ARG A 110 14.42 -1.32 -7.57
C ARG A 110 14.02 0.13 -7.38
N PHE A 111 14.70 0.84 -6.49
CA PHE A 111 14.44 2.27 -6.27
C PHE A 111 14.73 3.11 -7.53
N ALA A 112 15.78 2.75 -8.29
CA ALA A 112 16.10 3.40 -9.56
C ALA A 112 15.03 3.18 -10.64
N THR A 113 14.33 2.04 -10.60
CA THR A 113 13.30 1.69 -11.59
C THR A 113 11.93 2.27 -11.22
N ASP A 114 11.51 2.09 -9.96
CA ASP A 114 10.18 2.46 -9.47
C ASP A 114 10.27 3.19 -8.11
N PRO A 115 10.46 4.53 -8.10
CA PRO A 115 10.55 5.30 -6.86
C PRO A 115 9.22 5.39 -6.08
N SER A 116 8.12 4.92 -6.66
CA SER A 116 6.78 4.91 -6.04
C SER A 116 6.60 3.77 -5.02
N LYS A 117 7.28 2.63 -5.21
CA LYS A 117 7.19 1.46 -4.31
C LYS A 117 8.22 1.57 -3.19
N THR A 118 7.85 2.34 -2.17
CA THR A 118 8.77 2.70 -1.09
C THR A 118 8.86 1.63 0.01
N ARG A 119 7.84 0.80 0.21
CA ARG A 119 7.84 -0.18 1.32
C ARG A 119 8.62 -1.44 0.96
N CYS A 120 9.59 -1.82 1.78
CA CYS A 120 10.38 -3.04 1.59
C CYS A 120 10.85 -3.64 2.92
N ARG A 121 11.26 -4.92 2.87
CA ARG A 121 12.05 -5.56 3.92
C ARG A 121 13.48 -5.69 3.44
N LEU A 122 14.36 -4.87 3.99
CA LEU A 122 15.78 -4.90 3.68
C LEU A 122 16.46 -5.94 4.57
N GLY A 123 17.03 -6.98 3.98
CA GLY A 123 17.81 -7.99 4.67
C GLY A 123 19.30 -7.85 4.35
N GLY A 124 20.15 -7.91 5.36
CA GLY A 124 21.60 -7.83 5.19
C GLY A 124 22.35 -8.00 6.50
N LEU A 125 23.64 -7.70 6.47
CA LEU A 125 24.52 -7.70 7.62
C LEU A 125 24.66 -6.27 8.15
N VAL A 126 24.69 -6.10 9.47
CA VAL A 126 25.00 -4.79 10.06
C VAL A 126 26.50 -4.53 9.96
N LEU A 127 26.89 -3.40 9.38
CA LEU A 127 28.31 -3.02 9.27
C LEU A 127 28.90 -2.72 10.66
N GLU A 128 30.11 -3.22 10.91
CA GLU A 128 30.83 -3.00 12.17
C GLU A 128 31.19 -1.53 12.38
N GLY A 129 31.01 -1.04 13.61
CA GLY A 129 31.23 0.35 14.00
C GLY A 129 30.28 1.38 13.37
N SER A 130 29.24 0.93 12.65
CA SER A 130 28.29 1.82 11.94
C SER A 130 27.13 2.30 12.81
N VAL A 131 26.92 1.70 13.99
CA VAL A 131 25.77 1.99 14.84
C VAL A 131 25.99 3.31 15.58
N ALA A 132 25.24 4.34 15.19
CA ALA A 132 25.32 5.68 15.73
C ALA A 132 24.01 6.11 16.39
N HIS A 133 24.14 6.82 17.52
CA HIS A 133 23.03 7.44 18.24
C HIS A 133 23.13 8.97 18.07
N PRO A 134 22.44 9.59 17.10
CA PRO A 134 22.49 11.04 16.80
C PRO A 134 22.31 11.97 17.99
N SER A 135 21.47 11.59 18.95
CA SER A 135 21.09 12.45 20.06
C SER A 135 20.79 11.59 21.28
N SER A 136 21.41 11.89 22.42
CA SER A 136 21.21 11.15 23.66
C SER A 136 19.79 11.28 24.25
N SER A 137 19.02 12.26 23.78
CA SER A 137 17.63 12.52 24.19
C SER A 137 16.56 11.94 23.27
N SER A 138 16.90 11.55 22.04
CA SER A 138 15.97 10.92 21.10
C SER A 138 16.31 9.44 20.93
N SER A 139 15.30 8.58 20.78
CA SER A 139 15.48 7.15 20.50
C SER A 139 15.73 6.90 19.00
N GLU A 140 16.45 7.81 18.34
CA GLU A 140 16.83 7.66 16.94
C GLU A 140 18.17 6.95 16.84
N ILE A 141 18.22 5.93 16.00
CA ILE A 141 19.38 5.08 15.80
C ILE A 141 19.63 4.97 14.30
N GLU A 142 20.88 5.16 13.92
CA GLU A 142 21.34 5.04 12.56
C GLU A 142 22.36 3.91 12.49
N PHE A 143 22.26 3.06 11.47
CA PHE A 143 23.21 2.00 11.22
C PHE A 143 23.23 1.68 9.73
N VAL A 144 24.31 1.05 9.29
CA VAL A 144 24.49 0.67 7.88
C VAL A 144 24.24 -0.81 7.73
N VAL A 145 23.44 -1.19 6.73
CA VAL A 145 23.19 -2.58 6.35
C VAL A 145 23.88 -2.85 5.02
N THR A 146 24.65 -3.94 4.97
CA THR A 146 25.47 -4.34 3.82
C THR A 146 25.15 -5.77 3.36
N ASP A 147 25.25 -6.03 2.07
CA ASP A 147 25.30 -7.39 1.50
C ASP A 147 26.70 -7.79 1.05
N LEU A 148 27.74 -7.14 1.61
CA LEU A 148 29.16 -7.24 1.26
C LEU A 148 29.56 -6.51 -0.03
N VAL A 149 28.62 -6.16 -0.90
CA VAL A 149 28.88 -5.42 -2.14
C VAL A 149 28.50 -3.96 -1.97
N THR A 150 27.25 -3.74 -1.56
CA THR A 150 26.61 -2.44 -1.45
C THR A 150 26.10 -2.20 -0.04
N ASP A 151 26.18 -0.94 0.39
CA ASP A 151 25.81 -0.50 1.71
C ASP A 151 24.62 0.46 1.62
N VAL A 152 23.65 0.30 2.51
CA VAL A 152 22.48 1.17 2.60
C VAL A 152 22.33 1.71 4.02
N LEU A 153 22.17 3.03 4.13
CA LEU A 153 21.92 3.70 5.40
C LEU A 153 20.48 3.44 5.87
N VAL A 154 20.36 3.00 7.13
CA VAL A 154 19.09 2.78 7.81
C VAL A 154 18.96 3.75 8.97
N ARG A 155 17.85 4.49 9.02
CA ARG A 155 17.44 5.29 10.18
C ARG A 155 16.21 4.67 10.80
N TYR A 156 16.34 4.28 12.07
CA TYR A 156 15.30 3.65 12.86
C TYR A 156 14.96 4.51 14.08
N GLU A 157 13.68 4.53 14.44
CA GLU A 157 13.18 5.27 15.60
C GLU A 157 12.58 4.25 16.57
N GLY A 158 13.21 4.08 17.73
CA GLY A 158 12.80 3.12 18.75
C GLY A 158 13.97 2.40 19.42
N ALA A 159 13.63 1.42 20.24
CA ALA A 159 14.62 0.54 20.86
C ALA A 159 15.01 -0.58 19.88
N LEU A 160 16.31 -0.82 19.72
CA LEU A 160 16.80 -1.99 18.99
C LEU A 160 16.56 -3.26 19.82
N PRO A 161 16.23 -4.40 19.18
CA PRO A 161 16.15 -5.68 19.88
C PRO A 161 17.48 -6.02 20.56
N ASP A 162 17.43 -6.73 21.69
CA ASP A 162 18.65 -7.11 22.44
C ASP A 162 19.61 -7.97 21.62
N LEU A 163 19.09 -8.75 20.66
CA LEU A 163 19.90 -9.58 19.76
C LEU A 163 20.56 -8.79 18.62
N PHE A 164 20.28 -7.50 18.49
CA PHE A 164 20.94 -6.67 17.47
C PHE A 164 22.42 -6.50 17.84
N ARG A 165 23.30 -6.94 16.92
CA ARG A 165 24.76 -6.83 17.05
C ARG A 165 25.34 -6.49 15.68
N GLU A 166 26.44 -5.76 15.71
CA GLU A 166 27.26 -5.51 14.53
C GLU A 166 27.82 -6.82 13.95
N GLY A 167 28.04 -6.88 12.64
CA GLY A 167 28.52 -8.07 11.94
C GLY A 167 27.48 -9.19 11.76
N HIS A 168 26.27 -9.03 12.31
CA HIS A 168 25.23 -10.06 12.25
C HIS A 168 24.11 -9.72 11.27
N SER A 169 23.36 -10.75 10.87
CA SER A 169 22.21 -10.60 9.98
C SER A 169 21.05 -9.90 10.67
N VAL A 170 20.48 -8.93 9.96
CA VAL A 170 19.31 -8.17 10.38
C VAL A 170 18.33 -8.05 9.22
N VAL A 171 17.05 -8.00 9.55
CA VAL A 171 16.00 -7.62 8.61
C VAL A 171 15.34 -6.35 9.12
N VAL A 172 15.27 -5.33 8.28
CA VAL A 172 14.64 -4.06 8.58
C VAL A 172 13.42 -3.90 7.69
N GLU A 173 12.25 -3.75 8.27
CA GLU A 173 11.05 -3.33 7.54
C GLU A 173 10.98 -1.81 7.56
N GLY A 174 10.75 -1.19 6.40
CA GLY A 174 10.67 0.26 6.32
C GLY A 174 10.31 0.81 4.95
N PHE A 175 10.57 2.10 4.78
CA PHE A 175 10.32 2.85 3.56
C PHE A 175 11.62 3.43 2.99
N LEU A 176 11.93 3.13 1.74
CA LEU A 176 13.00 3.77 0.97
C LEU A 176 12.61 5.21 0.68
N LYS A 177 13.50 6.14 1.04
CA LYS A 177 13.36 7.57 0.77
C LYS A 177 14.56 8.06 -0.04
N PRO A 178 14.36 9.00 -0.98
CA PRO A 178 15.47 9.62 -1.67
C PRO A 178 16.35 10.40 -0.69
N LEU A 179 17.65 10.26 -0.85
CA LEU A 179 18.65 11.00 -0.10
C LEU A 179 18.77 12.41 -0.71
N THR A 180 18.08 13.38 -0.12
CA THR A 180 18.18 14.80 -0.50
C THR A 180 19.56 15.36 -0.15
N ASP A 181 20.11 16.28 -0.96
CA ASP A 181 21.46 16.84 -0.80
C ASP A 181 21.72 17.53 0.54
N ASP A 182 20.68 18.08 1.18
CA ASP A 182 20.79 18.68 2.51
C ASP A 182 21.11 17.62 3.58
N LEU A 183 20.44 16.48 3.50
CA LEU A 183 20.65 15.37 4.42
C LEU A 183 22.01 14.70 4.20
N ARG A 184 22.49 14.62 2.95
CA ARG A 184 23.83 14.10 2.64
C ARG A 184 24.92 14.89 3.36
N ARG A 185 24.77 16.22 3.48
CA ARG A 185 25.72 17.09 4.19
C ARG A 185 25.71 16.84 5.70
N ASP A 186 24.54 16.62 6.29
CA ASP A 186 24.42 16.31 7.72
C ASP A 186 25.10 14.97 8.08
N TRP A 187 25.16 14.03 7.13
CA TRP A 187 25.74 12.71 7.33
C TRP A 187 27.21 12.58 6.94
N ALA A 188 27.75 13.47 6.10
CA ALA A 188 29.16 13.43 5.65
C ALA A 188 30.21 13.51 6.77
N GLY A 189 29.82 13.85 8.01
CA GLY A 189 30.70 13.90 9.18
C GLY A 189 30.53 12.74 10.18
N ARG A 190 29.68 11.75 9.89
CA ARG A 190 29.44 10.59 10.78
C ARG A 190 30.25 9.37 10.33
N LYS A 191 30.41 8.40 11.24
CA LYS A 191 31.02 7.09 10.97
C LYS A 191 30.08 6.23 10.11
N VAL A 192 29.92 6.61 8.85
CA VAL A 192 29.12 5.91 7.84
C VAL A 192 30.08 5.49 6.72
N SER A 193 29.86 4.34 6.09
CA SER A 193 30.67 3.94 4.94
C SER A 193 30.44 4.88 3.75
N ASP A 194 31.49 5.18 2.99
CA ASP A 194 31.38 6.06 1.80
C ASP A 194 30.36 5.51 0.79
N LYS A 195 30.33 4.18 0.62
CA LYS A 195 29.35 3.46 -0.21
C LYS A 195 27.90 3.69 0.20
N ALA A 196 27.62 3.86 1.49
CA ALA A 196 26.27 4.14 1.97
C ALA A 196 25.84 5.58 1.66
N LEU A 197 26.78 6.53 1.50
CA LEU A 197 26.51 7.89 1.06
C LEU A 197 26.37 8.03 -0.47
N GLU A 198 26.99 7.13 -1.23
CA GLU A 198 26.82 7.02 -2.68
C GLU A 198 25.39 6.61 -3.05
N GLY A 199 24.72 5.86 -2.17
CA GLY A 199 23.30 5.52 -2.31
C GLY A 199 22.43 6.77 -2.46
N GLN A 200 21.69 6.86 -3.57
CA GLN A 200 20.72 7.95 -3.81
C GLN A 200 19.49 7.88 -2.89
N CYS A 201 19.44 6.91 -1.98
CA CYS A 201 18.33 6.68 -1.05
C CYS A 201 18.81 6.16 0.31
N PHE A 202 18.00 6.40 1.33
CA PHE A 202 18.15 5.81 2.66
C PHE A 202 16.86 5.10 3.07
N LEU A 203 16.95 4.10 3.94
CA LEU A 203 15.80 3.38 4.47
C LEU A 203 15.35 4.01 5.78
N ARG A 204 14.10 4.48 5.85
CA ARG A 204 13.45 4.78 7.13
C ARG A 204 12.81 3.50 7.67
N GLY A 205 13.50 2.86 8.63
CA GLY A 205 13.03 1.66 9.30
C GLY A 205 11.87 1.94 10.24
N THR A 206 10.83 1.11 10.18
CA THR A 206 9.72 1.07 11.14
C THR A 206 9.87 -0.08 12.13
N GLU A 207 10.50 -1.17 11.73
CA GLU A 207 10.72 -2.34 12.59
C GLU A 207 12.07 -2.97 12.27
N VAL A 208 12.81 -3.34 13.30
CA VAL A 208 14.10 -4.04 13.19
C VAL A 208 13.95 -5.42 13.78
N LEU A 209 14.28 -6.43 12.98
CA LEU A 209 14.18 -7.83 13.34
C LEU A 209 15.58 -8.42 13.38
N ALA A 210 16.07 -8.66 14.60
CA ALA A 210 17.33 -9.34 14.86
C ALA A 210 17.02 -10.72 15.44
N LYS A 211 17.02 -11.75 14.60
CA LYS A 211 16.89 -13.15 15.00
C LYS A 211 17.95 -13.95 14.25
N HIS A 212 19.06 -14.28 14.93
CA HIS A 212 20.21 -15.02 14.40
C HIS A 212 19.91 -16.43 13.87
N ASP A 213 18.66 -16.88 13.82
CA ASP A 213 18.33 -18.20 13.30
C ASP A 213 18.21 -18.17 11.78
N GLU A 214 18.80 -19.17 11.12
CA GLU A 214 18.64 -19.53 9.71
C GLU A 214 17.15 -19.64 9.27
N LYS A 215 16.24 -19.74 10.25
CA LYS A 215 14.79 -19.73 10.05
C LYS A 215 14.21 -18.35 9.70
N TYR A 216 14.92 -17.24 9.99
CA TYR A 216 14.41 -15.88 9.82
C TYR A 216 15.10 -15.08 8.71
N MET A 217 16.33 -15.44 8.31
CA MET A 217 16.90 -14.91 7.07
C MET A 217 16.18 -15.56 5.88
N PRO A 218 15.44 -14.79 5.06
CA PRO A 218 14.79 -15.34 3.87
C PRO A 218 15.86 -15.88 2.93
N LYS A 219 15.58 -17.04 2.30
CA LYS A 219 16.51 -17.74 1.41
C LYS A 219 17.09 -16.84 0.32
N GLU A 220 16.27 -15.95 -0.22
CA GLU A 220 16.66 -14.99 -1.26
C GLU A 220 17.82 -14.09 -0.82
N VAL A 221 17.75 -13.55 0.40
CA VAL A 221 18.80 -12.69 0.98
C VAL A 221 20.02 -13.51 1.36
N GLY A 222 19.84 -14.67 1.98
CA GLY A 222 20.94 -15.55 2.37
C GLY A 222 21.78 -15.99 1.17
N GLU A 223 21.13 -16.47 0.11
CA GLU A 223 21.80 -16.84 -1.14
C GLU A 223 22.52 -15.66 -1.80
N ALA A 224 21.94 -14.45 -1.75
CA ALA A 224 22.58 -13.27 -2.30
C ALA A 224 23.87 -12.90 -1.56
N ILE A 225 23.87 -12.95 -0.23
CA ILE A 225 25.07 -12.71 0.59
C ILE A 225 26.13 -13.79 0.31
N GLU A 226 25.75 -15.07 0.21
CA GLU A 226 26.69 -16.14 -0.13
C GLU A 226 27.30 -15.98 -1.52
N ARG A 227 26.50 -15.57 -2.53
CA ARG A 227 27.00 -15.29 -3.88
C ARG A 227 28.02 -14.15 -3.85
N ASN A 228 27.70 -13.06 -3.15
CA ASN A 228 28.57 -11.91 -3.01
C ASN A 228 29.88 -12.27 -2.29
N LYS A 229 29.80 -13.07 -1.22
CA LYS A 229 30.99 -13.58 -0.51
C LYS A 229 31.91 -14.38 -1.43
N LYS A 230 31.35 -15.31 -2.22
CA LYS A 230 32.12 -16.13 -3.18
C LYS A 230 32.77 -15.28 -4.26
N GLN A 231 32.10 -14.21 -4.72
CA GLN A 231 32.66 -13.28 -5.69
C GLN A 231 33.87 -12.53 -5.10
N ILE A 232 33.74 -11.98 -3.89
CA ILE A 232 34.85 -11.28 -3.21
C ILE A 232 36.03 -12.22 -2.98
N GLU A 233 35.80 -13.48 -2.57
CA GLU A 233 36.85 -14.48 -2.40
C GLU A 233 37.54 -14.83 -3.74
N ALA A 234 36.78 -14.93 -4.84
CA ALA A 234 37.31 -15.18 -6.16
C ALA A 234 38.12 -13.98 -6.70
N ASP A 235 37.63 -12.76 -6.50
CA ASP A 235 38.28 -11.52 -6.89
C ASP A 235 39.58 -11.31 -6.10
N ALA A 236 39.57 -11.60 -4.79
CA ALA A 236 40.76 -11.57 -3.96
C ALA A 236 41.79 -12.63 -4.39
N ALA A 237 41.34 -13.83 -4.76
CA ALA A 237 42.23 -14.88 -5.29
C ALA A 237 42.82 -14.50 -6.67
N ALA A 238 42.05 -13.85 -7.53
CA ALA A 238 42.51 -13.34 -8.82
C ALA A 238 43.53 -12.22 -8.65
N ALA A 239 43.26 -11.25 -7.75
CA ALA A 239 44.19 -10.16 -7.43
C ALA A 239 45.51 -10.68 -6.83
N ALA A 240 45.45 -11.68 -5.94
CA ALA A 240 46.64 -12.32 -5.38
C ALA A 240 47.43 -13.11 -6.44
N ALA A 241 46.76 -13.72 -7.43
CA ALA A 241 47.44 -14.38 -8.53
C ALA A 241 48.13 -13.38 -9.47
N GLU A 242 47.52 -12.21 -9.70
CA GLU A 242 48.07 -11.12 -10.50
C GLU A 242 49.26 -10.45 -9.80
N GLU A 243 49.19 -10.24 -8.48
CA GLU A 243 50.29 -9.73 -7.65
C GLU A 243 51.48 -10.70 -7.63
N ASN A 244 51.23 -12.01 -7.45
CA ASN A 244 52.29 -13.02 -7.52
C ASN A 244 52.93 -13.13 -8.92
N ALA A 245 52.15 -12.92 -9.99
CA ALA A 245 52.68 -12.86 -11.35
C ALA A 245 53.51 -11.60 -11.60
N ALA A 246 53.12 -10.45 -11.06
CA ALA A 246 53.89 -9.20 -11.15
C ALA A 246 55.23 -9.28 -10.40
N VAL A 247 55.24 -9.88 -9.20
CA VAL A 247 56.47 -10.10 -8.41
C VAL A 247 57.43 -11.07 -9.11
N ALA A 248 56.91 -12.08 -9.82
CA ALA A 248 57.74 -13.00 -10.61
C ALA A 248 58.40 -12.34 -11.83
N VAL A 249 57.76 -11.32 -12.42
CA VAL A 249 58.30 -10.58 -13.57
C VAL A 249 59.38 -9.56 -13.14
N ASP A 250 59.22 -8.90 -11.99
CA ASP A 250 60.22 -7.94 -11.49
C ASP A 250 61.49 -8.65 -10.95
N GLY A 251 61.34 -9.83 -10.34
CA GLY A 251 62.47 -10.66 -9.87
C GLY A 251 63.36 -11.18 -11.00
N ALA A 252 62.84 -11.35 -12.22
CA ALA A 252 63.62 -11.77 -13.38
C ALA A 252 64.47 -10.64 -13.99
N LYS A 253 64.12 -9.37 -13.72
CA LYS A 253 64.80 -8.20 -14.28
C LYS A 253 65.94 -7.66 -13.41
N ALA A 254 66.00 -8.07 -12.15
CA ALA A 254 67.06 -7.69 -11.20
C ALA A 254 68.32 -8.57 -11.28
N ASN A 255 68.26 -9.69 -12.01
CA ASN A 255 69.35 -10.68 -12.11
C ASN A 255 69.98 -10.75 -13.53
N SER A 256 69.66 -9.78 -14.40
CA SER A 256 70.26 -9.58 -15.74
C SER A 256 70.97 -8.24 -15.79
#